data_AF-A0A7C4MUY4-F1
#
_entry.id   AF-A0A7C4MUY4-F1
#
_cell.length_a   1.000
_cell.length_b   1.000
_cell.length_c   1.000
_cell.angle_alpha   90.00
_cell.angle_beta   90.00
_cell.angle_gamma   90.00
#
_symmetry.space_group_name_H-M   'P 1'
#
loop_
_entity.id
_entity.type
_entity.pdbx_description
1 polymer ?
#
loop_
_entity_poly.entity_id
_entity_poly.type
_entity_poly.pdbx_seq_one_letter_code
_entity_poly.pdbx_strand_id
1 'polypeptide(L)'
;MEYESLAHQMHDDPRWPSLRRFVRGGFWRNFRVKYPEADEMYARMMMVSRRLHDSLESGMVDRNLELARQALYRAQCNCGWWHGAFGGIYLPHLRNAIYHHLITADNLIDRATGKLGPWVDAAADDYNFDGRQEVCLSNDKLSAIIAPSMGGQLTELDVRSIAHNLGASFTRQMEAYHVKVRQGENHDHGACASIHDRVVFKQAGLDQRLQYDAYRRKSLIDLFFDADASLDAVAGGTAPQHGDFVNAPYEARLRRKPNRVQVQLSRDGSAGGVPLRINKAITLDAGSPVIEVAYLLENLPPNHPLHFACEWNFAGLPAGADDRFFSNADGRRLGHLGTKLDLDDQTQLTLTDQWLGISVVLQCSRPTRLWTFPVETVSQSEGGFELVHQSTVVMPHWIVTADQHGRWGVSFTIRLDTSAAEARYAPQTAAAAVC
;
A
#
# COMPACT_ATOMS: atom_id res chain seq x y z
N MET A 1 4.23 23.58 11.44
CA MET A 1 3.91 24.90 10.86
C MET A 1 3.93 25.99 11.92
N GLU A 2 3.06 25.97 12.93
CA GLU A 2 3.03 27.01 13.98
C GLU A 2 4.34 27.16 14.75
N TYR A 3 4.98 26.04 15.13
CA TYR A 3 6.28 26.06 15.81
C TYR A 3 7.38 26.78 14.99
N GLU A 4 7.50 26.46 13.70
CA GLU A 4 8.48 27.09 12.81
C GLU A 4 8.19 28.58 12.61
N SER A 5 6.91 28.92 12.42
CA SER A 5 6.47 30.32 12.30
C SER A 5 6.80 31.11 13.56
N LEU A 6 6.52 30.56 14.75
CA LEU A 6 6.83 31.20 16.03
C LEU A 6 8.34 31.37 16.22
N ALA A 7 9.13 30.33 15.95
CA ALA A 7 10.59 30.40 16.05
C ALA A 7 11.19 31.45 15.11
N HIS A 8 10.64 31.59 13.90
CA HIS A 8 11.05 32.61 12.93
C HIS A 8 10.66 34.02 13.39
N GLN A 9 9.42 34.22 13.85
CA GLN A 9 8.94 35.51 14.36
C GLN A 9 9.68 35.98 15.62
N MET A 10 10.08 35.04 16.49
CA MET A 10 10.81 35.35 17.72
C MET A 10 12.32 35.42 17.53
N HIS A 11 12.86 35.14 16.34
CA HIS A 11 14.31 35.03 16.12
C HIS A 11 15.07 36.27 16.62
N ASP A 12 14.54 37.46 16.32
CA ASP A 12 15.11 38.75 16.68
C ASP A 12 14.59 39.32 18.02
N ASP A 13 13.69 38.62 18.73
CA ASP A 13 13.20 39.06 20.03
C ASP A 13 14.31 38.89 21.09
N PRO A 14 14.71 39.95 21.82
CA PRO A 14 15.80 39.88 22.80
C PRO A 14 15.53 38.91 23.96
N ARG A 15 14.26 38.53 24.20
CA ARG A 15 13.87 37.54 25.21
C ARG A 15 13.98 36.10 24.71
N TRP A 16 14.07 35.88 23.40
CA TRP A 16 14.07 34.55 22.79
C TRP A 16 15.14 33.59 23.36
N PRO A 17 16.39 34.00 23.62
CA PRO A 17 17.38 33.10 24.24
C PRO A 17 16.94 32.55 25.61
N SER A 18 16.16 33.34 26.37
CA SER A 18 15.56 32.91 27.63
C SER A 18 14.31 32.07 27.42
N LEU A 19 13.42 32.51 26.53
CA LEU A 19 12.13 31.86 26.29
C LEU A 19 12.25 30.51 25.58
N ARG A 20 13.21 30.34 24.66
CA ARG A 20 13.38 29.12 23.85
C ARG A 20 13.52 27.84 24.69
N ARG A 21 14.06 27.95 25.91
CA ARG A 21 14.22 26.81 26.84
C ARG A 21 12.88 26.24 27.32
N PHE A 22 11.80 27.01 27.23
CA PHE A 22 10.43 26.62 27.61
C PHE A 22 9.58 26.23 26.42
N VAL A 23 10.03 26.52 25.19
CA VAL A 23 9.33 26.10 23.98
C VAL A 23 9.50 24.59 23.81
N ARG A 24 8.41 23.92 23.44
CA ARG A 24 8.35 22.48 23.20
C ARG A 24 7.78 22.23 21.81
N GLY A 25 8.22 21.15 21.19
CA GLY A 25 7.71 20.67 19.90
C GLY A 25 7.14 19.25 20.03
N GLY A 26 7.03 18.57 18.89
CA GLY A 26 6.63 17.17 18.84
C GLY A 26 7.69 16.21 19.39
N PHE A 27 7.27 14.98 19.67
CA PHE A 27 8.14 13.88 20.08
C PHE A 27 8.29 12.88 18.92
N TRP A 28 9.47 12.27 18.76
CA TRP A 28 9.77 11.42 17.59
C TRP A 28 8.77 10.27 17.41
N ARG A 29 8.30 9.65 18.50
CA ARG A 29 7.30 8.55 18.40
C ARG A 29 5.98 9.00 17.76
N ASN A 30 5.66 10.29 17.75
CA ASN A 30 4.47 10.82 17.11
C ASN A 30 4.54 10.73 15.57
N PHE A 31 5.68 10.35 14.98
CA PHE A 31 5.73 10.02 13.55
C PHE A 31 4.83 8.83 13.17
N ARG A 32 4.55 7.92 14.12
CA ARG A 32 3.52 6.88 13.94
C ARG A 32 2.11 7.45 13.79
N VAL A 33 1.82 8.57 14.45
CA VAL A 33 0.53 9.27 14.32
C VAL A 33 0.51 10.10 13.05
N LYS A 34 1.61 10.78 12.73
CA LYS A 34 1.72 11.61 11.52
C LYS A 34 1.65 10.77 10.25
N TYR A 35 2.33 9.63 10.22
CA TYR A 35 2.38 8.72 9.09
C TYR A 35 1.77 7.38 9.51
N PRO A 36 0.50 7.11 9.18
CA PRO A 36 -0.12 5.82 9.46
C PRO A 36 0.66 4.63 8.91
N GLU A 37 1.35 4.81 7.79
CA GLU A 37 2.23 3.80 7.19
C GLU A 37 3.43 3.44 8.09
N ALA A 38 3.94 4.39 8.89
CA ALA A 38 4.96 4.10 9.90
C ALA A 38 4.41 3.27 11.06
N ASP A 39 3.14 3.48 11.41
CA ASP A 39 2.45 2.71 12.45
C ASP A 39 2.13 1.29 11.97
N GLU A 40 1.74 1.12 10.70
CA GLU A 40 1.56 -0.19 10.08
C GLU A 40 2.88 -0.99 10.02
N MET A 41 3.98 -0.35 9.62
CA MET A 41 5.32 -0.96 9.71
C MET A 41 5.67 -1.34 11.14
N TYR A 42 5.26 -0.52 12.12
CA TYR A 42 5.55 -0.76 13.54
C TYR A 42 4.75 -1.95 14.06
N ALA A 43 3.47 -2.01 13.73
CA ALA A 43 2.59 -3.14 13.99
C ALA A 43 3.19 -4.44 13.44
N ARG A 44 3.59 -4.45 12.16
CA ARG A 44 4.23 -5.61 11.53
C ARG A 44 5.52 -6.02 12.23
N MET A 45 6.38 -5.06 12.58
CA MET A 45 7.58 -5.32 13.36
C MET A 45 7.27 -5.96 14.72
N MET A 46 6.24 -5.46 15.42
CA MET A 46 5.83 -6.01 16.71
C MET A 46 5.23 -7.41 16.59
N MET A 47 4.49 -7.70 15.52
CA MET A 47 4.01 -9.06 15.21
C MET A 47 5.19 -10.03 15.08
N VAL A 48 6.18 -9.69 14.24
CA VAL A 48 7.38 -10.53 14.03
C VAL A 48 8.19 -10.67 15.32
N SER A 49 8.35 -9.58 16.08
CA SER A 49 9.03 -9.57 17.37
C SER A 49 8.37 -10.51 18.39
N ARG A 50 7.04 -10.47 18.50
CA ARG A 50 6.26 -11.37 19.38
C ARG A 50 6.43 -12.82 18.96
N ARG A 51 6.26 -13.12 17.67
CA ARG A 51 6.46 -14.48 17.13
C ARG A 51 7.85 -15.04 17.44
N LEU A 52 8.89 -14.22 17.28
CA LEU A 52 10.27 -14.59 17.60
C LEU A 52 10.44 -14.82 19.10
N HIS A 53 9.90 -13.93 19.93
CA HIS A 53 9.95 -14.06 21.38
C HIS A 53 9.27 -15.34 21.87
N ASP A 54 8.03 -15.59 21.45
CA ASP A 54 7.26 -16.78 21.84
C ASP A 54 7.96 -18.08 21.42
N SER A 55 8.57 -18.08 20.23
CA SER A 55 9.38 -19.19 19.73
C SER A 55 10.57 -19.49 20.65
N LEU A 56 11.27 -18.46 21.12
CA LEU A 56 12.43 -18.62 22.01
C LEU A 56 12.01 -19.03 23.42
N GLU A 57 10.94 -18.44 23.96
CA GLU A 57 10.39 -18.79 25.29
C GLU A 57 9.88 -20.23 25.34
N SER A 58 9.44 -20.79 24.21
CA SER A 58 9.10 -22.21 24.10
C SER A 58 10.29 -23.17 24.22
N GLY A 59 11.52 -22.65 24.36
CA GLY A 59 12.76 -23.42 24.46
C GLY A 59 13.32 -23.88 23.11
N MET A 60 12.80 -23.36 21.99
CA MET A 60 13.24 -23.76 20.66
C MET A 60 14.65 -23.21 20.36
N VAL A 61 15.54 -24.10 19.96
CA VAL A 61 16.91 -23.77 19.56
C VAL A 61 17.09 -24.13 18.09
N ASP A 62 17.03 -23.13 17.22
CA ASP A 62 17.18 -23.29 15.77
C ASP A 62 17.98 -22.12 15.19
N ARG A 63 18.89 -22.39 14.24
CA ARG A 63 19.73 -21.36 13.61
C ARG A 63 18.88 -20.30 12.88
N ASN A 64 17.72 -20.67 12.33
CA ASN A 64 16.81 -19.74 11.68
C ASN A 64 16.25 -18.71 12.67
N LEU A 65 16.06 -19.03 13.96
CA LEU A 65 15.60 -18.04 14.95
C LEU A 65 16.65 -16.95 15.21
N GLU A 66 17.94 -17.33 15.22
CA GLU A 66 19.02 -16.34 15.35
C GLU A 66 19.14 -15.47 14.10
N LEU A 67 19.02 -16.06 12.91
CA LEU A 67 18.95 -15.31 11.66
C LEU A 67 17.71 -14.39 11.59
N ALA A 68 16.57 -14.85 12.12
CA ALA A 68 15.34 -14.07 12.21
C ALA A 68 15.53 -12.87 13.14
N ARG A 69 16.21 -13.05 14.29
CA ARG A 69 16.59 -11.95 15.19
C ARG A 69 17.44 -10.90 14.49
N GLN A 70 18.45 -11.33 13.74
CA GLN A 70 19.32 -10.42 12.98
C GLN A 70 18.54 -9.64 11.92
N ALA A 71 17.65 -10.32 11.18
CA ALA A 71 16.77 -9.65 10.22
C ALA A 71 15.83 -8.66 10.91
N LEU A 72 15.19 -9.02 12.03
CA LEU A 72 14.37 -8.10 12.82
C LEU A 72 15.15 -6.84 13.25
N TYR A 73 16.40 -6.98 13.72
CA TYR A 73 17.23 -5.83 14.08
C TYR A 73 17.60 -4.96 12.88
N ARG A 74 17.81 -5.54 11.69
CA ARG A 74 18.03 -4.76 10.46
C ARG A 74 16.77 -3.96 10.06
N ALA A 75 15.58 -4.54 10.25
CA ALA A 75 14.31 -3.84 10.01
C ALA A 75 14.09 -2.63 10.94
N GLN A 76 14.78 -2.57 12.08
CA GLN A 76 14.70 -1.47 13.04
C GLN A 76 15.59 -0.27 12.66
N CYS A 77 16.21 -0.28 11.48
CA CYS A 77 16.97 0.86 10.97
C CYS A 77 16.07 2.10 10.82
N ASN A 78 16.31 3.11 11.65
CA ASN A 78 15.38 4.23 11.86
C ASN A 78 15.04 5.06 10.62
N CYS A 79 15.90 5.11 9.59
CA CYS A 79 15.77 6.06 8.49
C CYS A 79 14.42 5.97 7.75
N GLY A 80 13.88 4.76 7.59
CA GLY A 80 12.61 4.54 6.89
C GLY A 80 11.35 4.75 7.74
N TRP A 81 11.47 5.15 9.01
CA TRP A 81 10.36 5.23 9.97
C TRP A 81 9.78 6.64 10.17
N TRP A 82 10.45 7.65 9.65
CA TRP A 82 10.11 9.05 9.87
C TRP A 82 10.62 9.93 8.74
N HIS A 83 10.25 11.21 8.75
CA HIS A 83 10.73 12.17 7.78
C HIS A 83 11.03 13.52 8.44
N GLY A 84 12.13 14.13 8.01
CA GLY A 84 12.65 15.41 8.47
C GLY A 84 13.31 16.13 7.30
N ALA A 85 14.58 16.52 7.43
CA ALA A 85 15.34 17.12 6.32
C ALA A 85 15.75 16.10 5.23
N PHE A 86 15.75 14.81 5.57
CA PHE A 86 16.09 13.70 4.68
C PHE A 86 14.82 13.01 4.22
N GLY A 87 14.81 12.44 3.01
CA GLY A 87 13.62 11.82 2.41
C GLY A 87 12.94 10.79 3.35
N GLY A 88 13.72 9.96 4.03
CA GLY A 88 13.22 9.11 5.12
C GLY A 88 12.08 8.19 4.68
N ILE A 89 10.96 8.17 5.41
CA ILE A 89 9.79 7.34 5.09
C ILE A 89 9.21 7.64 3.70
N TYR A 90 9.43 8.82 3.10
CA TYR A 90 8.99 9.09 1.73
C TYR A 90 9.78 8.30 0.68
N LEU A 91 10.95 7.74 1.02
CA LEU A 91 11.78 6.97 0.09
C LEU A 91 11.34 5.50 0.04
N PRO A 92 10.76 5.00 -1.07
CA PRO A 92 10.23 3.65 -1.14
C PRO A 92 11.29 2.57 -0.88
N HIS A 93 12.53 2.78 -1.32
CA HIS A 93 13.61 1.81 -1.11
C HIS A 93 13.96 1.62 0.37
N LEU A 94 13.79 2.64 1.22
CA LEU A 94 13.98 2.51 2.68
C LEU A 94 12.84 1.73 3.33
N ARG A 95 11.58 2.01 2.94
CA ARG A 95 10.42 1.24 3.42
C ARG A 95 10.51 -0.22 2.97
N ASN A 96 10.85 -0.46 1.69
CA ASN A 96 11.01 -1.79 1.13
C ASN A 96 12.12 -2.58 1.83
N ALA A 97 13.23 -1.94 2.20
CA ALA A 97 14.29 -2.61 2.98
C ALA A 97 13.84 -3.05 4.37
N ILE A 98 13.02 -2.24 5.05
CA ILE A 98 12.43 -2.60 6.34
C ILE A 98 11.50 -3.80 6.18
N TYR A 99 10.52 -3.71 5.27
CA TYR A 99 9.60 -4.82 4.99
C TYR A 99 10.35 -6.09 4.56
N HIS A 100 11.36 -5.98 3.70
CA HIS A 100 12.18 -7.11 3.28
C HIS A 100 12.75 -7.87 4.48
N HIS A 101 13.30 -7.14 5.45
CA HIS A 101 13.85 -7.75 6.65
C HIS A 101 12.78 -8.28 7.61
N LEU A 102 11.61 -7.63 7.72
CA LEU A 102 10.47 -8.16 8.48
C LEU A 102 9.95 -9.47 7.89
N ILE A 103 9.72 -9.52 6.57
CA ILE A 103 9.25 -10.72 5.87
C ILE A 103 10.30 -11.83 5.94
N THR A 104 11.59 -11.48 5.80
CA THR A 104 12.69 -12.45 5.95
C THR A 104 12.69 -13.08 7.35
N ALA A 105 12.55 -12.27 8.39
CA ALA A 105 12.45 -12.77 9.76
C ALA A 105 11.20 -13.66 9.95
N ASP A 106 10.05 -13.23 9.43
CA ASP A 106 8.79 -13.99 9.49
C ASP A 106 8.92 -15.37 8.81
N ASN A 107 9.52 -15.41 7.61
CA ASN A 107 9.83 -16.64 6.87
C ASN A 107 10.78 -17.57 7.63
N LEU A 108 11.80 -17.02 8.30
CA LEU A 108 12.76 -17.81 9.07
C LEU A 108 12.12 -18.41 10.32
N ILE A 109 11.20 -17.69 10.98
CA ILE A 109 10.41 -18.21 12.11
C ILE A 109 9.48 -19.33 11.62
N ASP A 110 8.82 -19.17 10.47
CA ASP A 110 8.00 -20.24 9.87
C ASP A 110 8.82 -21.51 9.60
N ARG A 111 10.05 -21.38 9.10
CA ARG A 111 10.96 -22.53 8.91
C ARG A 111 11.34 -23.19 10.23
N ALA A 112 11.71 -22.41 11.25
CA ALA A 112 12.06 -22.92 12.57
C ALA A 112 10.87 -23.67 13.23
N THR A 113 9.65 -23.19 12.98
CA THR A 113 8.41 -23.79 13.51
C THR A 113 7.85 -24.93 12.64
N GLY A 114 8.60 -25.39 11.64
CA GLY A 114 8.27 -26.57 10.84
C GLY A 114 7.30 -26.33 9.68
N LYS A 115 6.99 -25.08 9.33
CA LYS A 115 6.13 -24.75 8.16
C LYS A 115 6.93 -24.77 6.85
N LEU A 116 7.34 -25.97 6.42
CA LEU A 116 8.22 -26.18 5.27
C LEU A 116 7.50 -26.51 3.95
N GLY A 117 6.21 -26.87 3.99
CA GLY A 117 5.40 -27.21 2.82
C GLY A 117 4.23 -26.23 2.61
N PRO A 118 3.28 -26.55 1.71
CA PRO A 118 2.05 -25.78 1.57
C PRO A 118 1.27 -25.70 2.88
N TRP A 119 0.93 -24.49 3.30
CA TRP A 119 0.12 -24.24 4.49
C TRP A 119 -0.76 -23.02 4.29
N VAL A 120 -1.84 -22.91 5.05
CA VAL A 120 -2.66 -21.70 5.10
C VAL A 120 -3.26 -21.53 6.48
N ASP A 121 -3.34 -20.28 6.95
CA ASP A 121 -3.85 -19.92 8.26
C ASP A 121 -4.56 -18.57 8.23
N ALA A 122 -5.43 -18.36 9.20
CA ALA A 122 -6.13 -17.11 9.42
C ALA A 122 -6.21 -16.81 10.92
N ALA A 123 -5.88 -15.58 11.29
CA ALA A 123 -5.95 -15.08 12.67
C ALA A 123 -6.63 -13.70 12.70
N ALA A 124 -7.20 -13.37 13.85
CA ALA A 124 -7.69 -12.03 14.14
C ALA A 124 -7.12 -11.58 15.49
N ASP A 125 -6.56 -10.39 15.53
CA ASP A 125 -5.96 -9.80 16.73
C ASP A 125 -5.93 -8.26 16.55
N ASP A 126 -5.70 -7.53 17.63
CA ASP A 126 -5.39 -6.10 17.58
C ASP A 126 -3.91 -5.93 17.20
N TYR A 127 -3.64 -5.89 15.89
CA TYR A 127 -2.27 -5.84 15.39
C TYR A 127 -1.71 -4.41 15.41
N ASN A 128 -2.56 -3.41 15.19
CA ASN A 128 -2.15 -2.01 15.11
C ASN A 128 -2.23 -1.24 16.46
N PHE A 129 -2.72 -1.88 17.52
CA PHE A 129 -2.86 -1.33 18.87
C PHE A 129 -3.91 -0.21 18.99
N ASP A 130 -4.94 -0.23 18.14
CA ASP A 130 -6.06 0.72 18.16
C ASP A 130 -7.29 0.20 18.94
N GLY A 131 -7.22 -1.03 19.46
CA GLY A 131 -8.30 -1.70 20.20
C GLY A 131 -9.35 -2.36 19.32
N ARG A 132 -9.16 -2.40 17.99
CA ARG A 132 -10.01 -3.09 17.03
C ARG A 132 -9.22 -4.23 16.40
N GLN A 133 -9.93 -5.26 15.93
CA GLN A 133 -9.28 -6.44 15.36
C GLN A 133 -9.02 -6.26 13.87
N GLU A 134 -7.77 -6.46 13.48
CA GLU A 134 -7.38 -6.77 12.11
C GLU A 134 -7.50 -8.28 11.87
N VAL A 135 -7.55 -8.66 10.59
CA VAL A 135 -7.54 -10.05 10.15
C VAL A 135 -6.28 -10.30 9.34
N CYS A 136 -5.47 -11.27 9.77
CA CYS A 136 -4.32 -11.75 9.03
C CYS A 136 -4.68 -13.06 8.33
N LEU A 137 -4.61 -13.10 7.01
CA LEU A 137 -4.64 -14.33 6.21
C LEU A 137 -3.23 -14.60 5.68
N SER A 138 -2.69 -15.79 5.91
CA SER A 138 -1.35 -16.12 5.43
C SER A 138 -1.30 -17.54 4.87
N ASN A 139 -0.46 -17.75 3.87
CA ASN A 139 -0.05 -19.07 3.39
C ASN A 139 1.46 -19.10 3.17
N ASP A 140 1.99 -20.21 2.65
CA ASP A 140 3.41 -20.37 2.35
C ASP A 140 3.96 -19.40 1.28
N LYS A 141 3.07 -18.73 0.52
CA LYS A 141 3.44 -17.78 -0.53
C LYS A 141 3.24 -16.33 -0.13
N LEU A 142 2.19 -16.02 0.62
CA LEU A 142 1.64 -14.69 0.85
C LEU A 142 1.29 -14.44 2.31
N SER A 143 1.26 -13.16 2.70
CA SER A 143 0.60 -12.71 3.93
C SER A 143 -0.20 -11.45 3.64
N ALA A 144 -1.44 -11.40 4.10
CA ALA A 144 -2.38 -10.32 3.86
C ALA A 144 -2.98 -9.84 5.19
N ILE A 145 -2.87 -8.55 5.49
CA ILE A 145 -3.52 -7.93 6.65
C ILE A 145 -4.69 -7.10 6.15
N ILE A 146 -5.87 -7.39 6.70
CA ILE A 146 -7.13 -6.73 6.39
C ILE A 146 -7.59 -5.97 7.63
N ALA A 147 -8.07 -4.74 7.45
CA ALA A 147 -8.63 -3.91 8.50
C ALA A 147 -10.17 -3.79 8.37
N PRO A 148 -10.96 -4.72 8.96
CA PRO A 148 -12.42 -4.62 8.97
C PRO A 148 -12.93 -3.29 9.52
N SER A 149 -12.23 -2.72 10.51
CA SER A 149 -12.56 -1.45 11.16
C SER A 149 -12.47 -0.23 10.22
N MET A 150 -11.77 -0.36 9.10
CA MET A 150 -11.45 0.71 8.15
C MET A 150 -11.76 0.26 6.72
N GLY A 151 -13.04 0.16 6.36
CA GLY A 151 -13.51 -0.18 5.02
C GLY A 151 -13.26 -1.63 4.58
N GLY A 152 -12.78 -2.49 5.49
CA GLY A 152 -12.33 -3.83 5.11
C GLY A 152 -11.19 -3.80 4.10
N GLN A 153 -10.32 -2.79 4.20
CA GLN A 153 -9.18 -2.57 3.29
C GLN A 153 -8.09 -3.62 3.53
N LEU A 154 -7.40 -4.00 2.46
CA LEU A 154 -6.13 -4.75 2.51
C LEU A 154 -5.01 -3.75 2.78
N THR A 155 -4.49 -3.72 4.01
CA THR A 155 -3.48 -2.77 4.46
C THR A 155 -2.05 -3.24 4.21
N GLU A 156 -1.84 -4.55 4.18
CA GLU A 156 -0.54 -5.19 3.95
C GLU A 156 -0.67 -6.37 2.99
N LEU A 157 0.29 -6.53 2.07
CA LEU A 157 0.39 -7.69 1.19
C LEU A 157 1.86 -8.08 0.96
N ASP A 158 2.30 -9.11 1.66
CA ASP A 158 3.64 -9.68 1.55
C ASP A 158 3.70 -10.76 0.47
N VAL A 159 4.76 -10.74 -0.33
CA VAL A 159 5.18 -11.83 -1.23
C VAL A 159 6.43 -12.47 -0.64
N ARG A 160 6.26 -13.67 -0.07
CA ARG A 160 7.28 -14.31 0.78
C ARG A 160 8.54 -14.70 0.02
N SER A 161 8.40 -15.19 -1.22
CA SER A 161 9.50 -15.70 -2.06
C SER A 161 10.57 -14.65 -2.36
N ILE A 162 10.16 -13.39 -2.54
CA ILE A 162 11.06 -12.26 -2.81
C ILE A 162 11.19 -11.30 -1.62
N ALA A 163 10.56 -11.62 -0.49
CA ALA A 163 10.48 -10.77 0.70
C ALA A 163 10.15 -9.31 0.33
N HIS A 164 9.04 -9.12 -0.36
CA HIS A 164 8.60 -7.81 -0.84
C HIS A 164 7.17 -7.54 -0.40
N ASN A 165 6.90 -6.31 0.04
CA ASN A 165 5.57 -5.87 0.43
C ASN A 165 4.95 -5.01 -0.67
N LEU A 166 3.89 -5.50 -1.30
CA LEU A 166 3.13 -4.78 -2.32
C LEU A 166 2.13 -3.78 -1.74
N GLY A 167 1.83 -3.86 -0.44
CA GLY A 167 0.94 -2.94 0.30
C GLY A 167 1.65 -1.72 0.91
N ALA A 168 2.96 -1.56 0.68
CA ALA A 168 3.82 -0.50 1.25
C ALA A 168 3.63 0.85 0.54
N SER A 169 2.39 1.12 0.12
CA SER A 169 1.92 2.35 -0.49
C SER A 169 2.01 3.50 0.53
N PHE A 170 1.89 4.72 0.02
CA PHE A 170 2.02 5.90 0.86
C PHE A 170 0.95 6.92 0.50
N THR A 171 0.23 7.39 1.51
CA THR A 171 -0.83 8.38 1.36
C THR A 171 -0.23 9.77 1.15
N ARG A 172 -0.73 10.53 0.17
CA ARG A 172 -0.24 11.89 -0.08
C ARG A 172 -0.79 12.83 0.99
N GLN A 173 0.09 13.44 1.75
CA GLN A 173 -0.26 14.33 2.84
C GLN A 173 0.41 15.70 2.70
N MET A 174 -0.13 16.69 3.39
CA MET A 174 0.49 18.01 3.42
C MET A 174 1.69 18.03 4.36
N GLU A 175 2.83 18.50 3.84
CA GLU A 175 4.02 18.83 4.62
C GLU A 175 4.17 20.34 4.80
N ALA A 176 4.83 20.75 5.89
CA ALA A 176 5.05 22.17 6.18
C ALA A 176 5.81 22.89 5.05
N TYR A 177 6.77 22.20 4.42
CA TYR A 177 7.55 22.76 3.32
C TYR A 177 6.78 22.86 1.99
N HIS A 178 5.57 22.27 1.86
CA HIS A 178 4.76 22.45 0.64
C HIS A 178 4.35 23.90 0.41
N VAL A 179 4.31 24.73 1.46
CA VAL A 179 4.12 26.18 1.31
C VAL A 179 5.26 26.79 0.49
N LYS A 180 6.51 26.39 0.75
CA LYS A 180 7.68 26.83 -0.03
C LYS A 180 7.65 26.31 -1.46
N VAL A 181 7.20 25.07 -1.68
CA VAL A 181 7.04 24.51 -3.04
C VAL A 181 6.07 25.35 -3.87
N ARG A 182 4.92 25.73 -3.30
CA ARG A 182 3.93 26.60 -3.98
C ARG A 182 4.45 28.01 -4.25
N GLN A 183 5.30 28.54 -3.38
CA GLN A 183 5.86 29.89 -3.52
C GLN A 183 7.05 29.94 -4.49
N GLY A 184 7.91 28.92 -4.47
CA GLY A 184 9.21 28.94 -5.16
C GLY A 184 9.14 28.85 -6.69
N GLU A 185 8.07 28.30 -7.27
CA GLU A 185 7.85 28.39 -8.73
C GLU A 185 7.18 29.71 -9.16
N ASN A 186 6.57 30.45 -8.24
CA ASN A 186 5.92 31.74 -8.54
C ASN A 186 6.85 32.95 -8.45
N HIS A 187 8.10 32.79 -8.00
CA HIS A 187 9.08 33.86 -7.90
C HIS A 187 10.10 33.82 -9.04
N ASP A 188 9.78 34.56 -10.11
CA ASP A 188 10.79 35.02 -11.06
C ASP A 188 11.64 36.13 -10.41
N HIS A 189 12.96 35.94 -10.42
CA HIS A 189 14.04 36.89 -10.08
C HIS A 189 13.73 38.12 -9.19
N GLY A 190 13.87 38.00 -7.86
CA GLY A 190 14.06 39.21 -7.04
C GLY A 190 13.91 39.05 -5.52
N ALA A 191 15.05 38.97 -4.83
CA ALA A 191 15.27 39.31 -3.41
C ALA A 191 15.02 38.26 -2.31
N CYS A 192 16.10 38.07 -1.50
CA CYS A 192 16.25 37.44 -0.17
C CYS A 192 16.18 35.90 -0.07
N ALA A 193 17.00 35.20 0.73
CA ALA A 193 18.10 35.52 1.65
C ALA A 193 18.91 34.21 1.86
N SER A 194 20.18 34.29 2.30
CA SER A 194 21.03 33.19 2.81
C SER A 194 21.35 31.99 1.88
N ILE A 195 22.62 31.55 1.92
CA ILE A 195 23.17 30.44 1.13
C ILE A 195 22.58 29.08 1.57
N HIS A 196 21.92 29.03 2.74
CA HIS A 196 21.19 27.86 3.26
C HIS A 196 19.74 27.75 2.74
N ASP A 197 19.24 28.75 2.01
CA ASP A 197 17.87 28.81 1.50
C ASP A 197 17.78 28.64 -0.03
N ARG A 198 18.82 28.08 -0.67
CA ARG A 198 18.70 27.66 -2.07
C ARG A 198 17.74 26.49 -2.15
N VAL A 199 16.46 26.81 -2.35
CA VAL A 199 15.43 25.86 -2.69
C VAL A 199 15.78 25.30 -4.07
N VAL A 200 16.34 24.09 -4.09
CA VAL A 200 16.60 23.37 -5.33
C VAL A 200 15.35 22.59 -5.68
N PHE A 201 14.75 22.89 -6.83
CA PHE A 201 13.71 22.07 -7.44
C PHE A 201 14.38 21.12 -8.42
N LYS A 202 14.29 19.80 -8.20
CA LYS A 202 14.92 18.80 -9.08
C LYS A 202 14.15 18.60 -10.40
N GLN A 203 12.93 19.12 -10.48
CA GLN A 203 12.09 19.11 -11.67
C GLN A 203 11.14 20.32 -11.66
N ALA A 204 10.70 20.76 -12.84
CA ALA A 204 9.71 21.83 -12.98
C ALA A 204 8.28 21.34 -12.72
N GLY A 205 7.38 22.26 -12.35
CA GLY A 205 5.95 22.01 -12.13
C GLY A 205 5.64 21.25 -10.85
N LEU A 206 6.52 21.24 -9.85
CA LEU A 206 6.30 20.49 -8.59
C LEU A 206 5.10 21.02 -7.79
N ASP A 207 4.80 22.31 -7.91
CA ASP A 207 3.63 22.95 -7.31
C ASP A 207 2.31 22.35 -7.85
N GLN A 208 2.25 22.06 -9.16
CA GLN A 208 1.11 21.43 -9.83
C GLN A 208 0.98 19.94 -9.48
N ARG A 209 2.03 19.33 -8.92
CA ARG A 209 2.05 17.93 -8.46
C ARG A 209 1.63 17.78 -7.01
N LEU A 210 1.42 18.87 -6.28
CA LEU A 210 0.93 18.82 -4.91
C LEU A 210 -0.53 18.37 -4.88
N GLN A 211 -0.74 17.14 -4.42
CA GLN A 211 -2.06 16.55 -4.20
C GLN A 211 -2.11 15.95 -2.80
N TYR A 212 -3.28 15.96 -2.17
CA TYR A 212 -3.49 15.39 -0.84
C TYR A 212 -4.70 14.47 -0.87
N ASP A 213 -4.55 13.29 -0.28
CA ASP A 213 -5.57 12.26 -0.32
C ASP A 213 -6.61 12.43 0.80
N ALA A 214 -7.88 12.19 0.48
CA ALA A 214 -8.97 12.22 1.45
C ALA A 214 -9.04 10.96 2.34
N TYR A 215 -8.34 9.90 1.97
CA TYR A 215 -8.31 8.61 2.64
C TYR A 215 -6.95 7.92 2.44
N ARG A 216 -6.68 6.88 3.23
CA ARG A 216 -5.42 6.12 3.13
C ARG A 216 -5.34 5.40 1.78
N ARG A 217 -4.19 5.48 1.10
CA ARG A 217 -3.95 4.77 -0.16
C ARG A 217 -3.59 3.31 0.14
N LYS A 218 -4.58 2.41 0.06
CA LYS A 218 -4.48 0.97 0.31
C LYS A 218 -5.18 0.16 -0.78
N SER A 219 -5.38 -1.13 -0.59
CA SER A 219 -6.05 -1.99 -1.57
C SER A 219 -7.43 -2.42 -1.07
N LEU A 220 -8.30 -2.81 -2.00
CA LEU A 220 -9.71 -3.17 -1.73
C LEU A 220 -10.52 -2.02 -1.13
N ILE A 221 -10.28 -0.79 -1.61
CA ILE A 221 -11.07 0.38 -1.23
C ILE A 221 -12.31 0.45 -2.12
N ASP A 222 -13.48 0.49 -1.48
CA ASP A 222 -14.78 0.55 -2.15
C ASP A 222 -15.15 2.00 -2.45
N LEU A 223 -15.24 2.35 -3.73
CA LEU A 223 -15.48 3.70 -4.21
C LEU A 223 -16.73 3.76 -5.07
N PHE A 224 -17.46 4.87 -4.97
CA PHE A 224 -18.59 5.18 -5.83
C PHE A 224 -18.40 6.57 -6.42
N PHE A 225 -18.52 6.69 -7.74
CA PHE A 225 -18.29 7.93 -8.47
C PHE A 225 -19.53 8.35 -9.27
N ASP A 226 -19.47 9.53 -9.89
CA ASP A 226 -20.40 9.90 -10.96
C ASP A 226 -20.25 8.97 -12.16
N ALA A 227 -21.33 8.77 -12.92
CA ALA A 227 -21.34 7.86 -14.06
C ALA A 227 -20.36 8.26 -15.18
N ASP A 228 -20.04 9.55 -15.29
CA ASP A 228 -19.13 10.17 -16.24
C ASP A 228 -17.76 10.55 -15.63
N ALA A 229 -17.47 10.09 -14.40
CA ALA A 229 -16.18 10.32 -13.77
C ALA A 229 -15.04 9.84 -14.69
N SER A 230 -14.05 10.71 -14.91
CA SER A 230 -12.91 10.44 -15.76
C SER A 230 -11.69 9.97 -14.97
N LEU A 231 -10.80 9.24 -15.65
CA LEU A 231 -9.50 8.85 -15.10
C LEU A 231 -8.73 10.04 -14.50
N ASP A 232 -8.71 11.18 -15.19
CA ASP A 232 -7.98 12.35 -14.71
C ASP A 232 -8.59 12.97 -13.46
N ALA A 233 -9.92 13.00 -13.35
CA ALA A 233 -10.60 13.49 -12.14
C ALA A 233 -10.36 12.55 -10.95
N VAL A 234 -10.39 11.24 -11.17
CA VAL A 234 -10.13 10.24 -10.12
C VAL A 234 -8.66 10.26 -9.69
N ALA A 235 -7.73 10.23 -10.65
CA ALA A 235 -6.29 10.29 -10.37
C ALA A 235 -5.88 11.60 -9.66
N GLY A 236 -6.52 12.72 -10.04
CA GLY A 236 -6.32 14.03 -9.41
C GLY A 236 -7.02 14.20 -8.06
N GLY A 237 -7.86 13.24 -7.63
CA GLY A 237 -8.62 13.32 -6.38
C GLY A 237 -9.73 14.38 -6.39
N THR A 238 -10.21 14.78 -7.57
CA THR A 238 -11.27 15.79 -7.75
C THR A 238 -12.62 15.17 -8.12
N ALA A 239 -12.66 13.90 -8.49
CA ALA A 239 -13.90 13.16 -8.69
C ALA A 239 -14.68 13.04 -7.36
N PRO A 240 -15.95 13.47 -7.30
CA PRO A 240 -16.78 13.28 -6.11
C PRO A 240 -16.94 11.81 -5.78
N GLN A 241 -16.68 11.45 -4.52
CA GLN A 241 -16.93 10.11 -4.00
C GLN A 241 -18.27 10.13 -3.26
N HIS A 242 -19.18 9.22 -3.62
CA HIS A 242 -20.58 9.23 -3.18
C HIS A 242 -20.94 8.13 -2.17
N GLY A 243 -19.97 7.34 -1.71
CA GLY A 243 -20.20 6.14 -0.90
C GLY A 243 -19.60 6.22 0.50
N ASP A 244 -20.32 5.75 1.52
CA ASP A 244 -19.86 5.82 2.92
C ASP A 244 -19.00 4.62 3.38
N PHE A 245 -18.35 3.92 2.44
CA PHE A 245 -17.69 2.63 2.70
C PHE A 245 -16.19 2.75 3.05
N VAL A 246 -15.49 3.78 2.55
CA VAL A 246 -14.02 3.87 2.55
C VAL A 246 -13.40 3.70 3.94
N ASN A 247 -13.89 4.43 4.95
CA ASN A 247 -13.32 4.45 6.30
C ASN A 247 -14.25 3.83 7.34
N ALA A 248 -15.33 3.19 6.90
CA ALA A 248 -16.38 2.72 7.79
C ALA A 248 -16.22 1.24 8.11
N PRO A 249 -16.64 0.78 9.30
CA PRO A 249 -16.41 -0.60 9.72
C PRO A 249 -17.28 -1.58 8.91
N TYR A 250 -16.69 -2.73 8.62
CA TYR A 250 -17.34 -3.92 8.08
C TYR A 250 -17.42 -4.99 9.17
N GLU A 251 -18.51 -5.74 9.21
CA GLU A 251 -18.58 -6.98 9.98
C GLU A 251 -17.67 -8.03 9.33
N ALA A 252 -16.80 -8.67 10.11
CA ALA A 252 -15.90 -9.72 9.61
C ALA A 252 -16.28 -11.10 10.13
N ARG A 253 -16.24 -12.11 9.26
CA ARG A 253 -16.38 -13.53 9.60
C ARG A 253 -15.26 -14.35 8.98
N LEU A 254 -14.51 -15.05 9.82
CA LEU A 254 -13.47 -15.97 9.38
C LEU A 254 -14.02 -17.36 9.09
N ARG A 255 -13.62 -17.93 7.95
CA ARG A 255 -13.88 -19.33 7.58
C ARG A 255 -12.55 -20.04 7.36
N ARG A 256 -12.38 -21.20 7.99
CA ARG A 256 -11.18 -22.03 7.89
C ARG A 256 -11.56 -23.42 7.41
N LYS A 257 -10.82 -23.92 6.43
CA LYS A 257 -10.80 -25.30 5.93
C LYS A 257 -9.33 -25.74 5.82
N PRO A 258 -9.03 -27.05 5.79
CA PRO A 258 -7.65 -27.54 5.85
C PRO A 258 -6.67 -26.88 4.87
N ASN A 259 -7.11 -26.60 3.64
CA ASN A 259 -6.26 -26.01 2.59
C ASN A 259 -6.77 -24.65 2.10
N ARG A 260 -7.72 -24.03 2.82
CA ARG A 260 -8.36 -22.77 2.40
C ARG A 260 -8.82 -21.94 3.58
N VAL A 261 -8.48 -20.65 3.58
CA VAL A 261 -9.02 -19.68 4.53
C VAL A 261 -9.69 -18.54 3.79
N GLN A 262 -10.68 -17.94 4.44
CA GLN A 262 -11.41 -16.81 3.89
C GLN A 262 -11.84 -15.87 5.00
N VAL A 263 -11.72 -14.56 4.75
CA VAL A 263 -12.48 -13.54 5.50
C VAL A 263 -13.65 -13.08 4.64
N GLN A 264 -14.84 -13.07 5.25
CA GLN A 264 -16.04 -12.47 4.67
C GLN A 264 -16.29 -11.17 5.41
N LEU A 265 -16.47 -10.10 4.65
CA LEU A 265 -16.73 -8.76 5.15
C LEU A 265 -18.09 -8.31 4.63
N SER A 266 -18.92 -7.74 5.50
CA SER A 266 -20.20 -7.19 5.09
C SER A 266 -20.52 -5.87 5.74
N ARG A 267 -21.09 -4.94 4.97
CA ARG A 267 -21.52 -3.63 5.44
C ARG A 267 -22.79 -3.20 4.72
N ASP A 268 -23.79 -2.78 5.49
CA ASP A 268 -24.89 -1.96 5.00
C ASP A 268 -24.45 -0.49 5.02
N GLY A 269 -24.64 0.20 3.91
CA GLY A 269 -24.21 1.59 3.72
C GLY A 269 -25.05 2.29 2.66
N SER A 270 -24.52 3.37 2.10
CA SER A 270 -25.20 4.15 1.07
C SER A 270 -24.20 4.64 0.01
N ALA A 271 -24.63 4.63 -1.25
CA ALA A 271 -23.93 5.27 -2.36
C ALA A 271 -24.88 6.16 -3.15
N GLY A 272 -24.55 7.45 -3.30
CA GLY A 272 -25.40 8.40 -4.02
C GLY A 272 -26.80 8.56 -3.40
N GLY A 273 -26.92 8.35 -2.08
CA GLY A 273 -28.20 8.34 -1.35
C GLY A 273 -28.98 7.03 -1.45
N VAL A 274 -28.48 6.02 -2.18
CA VAL A 274 -29.10 4.71 -2.30
C VAL A 274 -28.56 3.76 -1.25
N PRO A 275 -29.41 3.21 -0.35
CA PRO A 275 -28.97 2.20 0.59
C PRO A 275 -28.65 0.89 -0.14
N LEU A 276 -27.48 0.31 0.16
CA LEU A 276 -27.04 -0.96 -0.40
C LEU A 276 -26.17 -1.72 0.58
N ARG A 277 -26.01 -3.03 0.36
CA ARG A 277 -25.09 -3.86 1.13
C ARG A 277 -23.92 -4.29 0.25
N ILE A 278 -22.70 -4.12 0.75
CA ILE A 278 -21.51 -4.72 0.15
C ILE A 278 -21.15 -5.95 0.97
N ASN A 279 -21.08 -7.10 0.31
CA ASN A 279 -20.40 -8.28 0.82
C ASN A 279 -19.13 -8.50 -0.02
N LYS A 280 -17.97 -8.55 0.63
CA LYS A 280 -16.70 -8.89 -0.01
C LYS A 280 -16.06 -10.09 0.68
N ALA A 281 -15.47 -11.00 -0.09
CA ALA A 281 -14.78 -12.17 0.44
C ALA A 281 -13.36 -12.23 -0.12
N ILE A 282 -12.37 -12.41 0.75
CA ILE A 282 -10.95 -12.51 0.40
C ILE A 282 -10.47 -13.88 0.83
N THR A 283 -9.86 -14.63 -0.10
CA THR A 283 -9.51 -16.04 0.10
C THR A 283 -8.05 -16.30 -0.25
N LEU A 284 -7.41 -17.15 0.57
CA LEU A 284 -6.14 -17.79 0.26
C LEU A 284 -6.27 -19.32 0.32
N ASP A 285 -5.53 -20.01 -0.53
CA ASP A 285 -5.36 -21.47 -0.51
C ASP A 285 -3.90 -21.82 -0.19
N ALA A 286 -3.67 -22.97 0.44
CA ALA A 286 -2.32 -23.48 0.67
C ALA A 286 -1.58 -23.71 -0.67
N GLY A 287 -0.31 -23.34 -0.74
CA GLY A 287 0.54 -23.50 -1.93
C GLY A 287 0.29 -22.50 -3.06
N SER A 288 -0.70 -21.62 -2.91
CA SER A 288 -1.17 -20.74 -3.98
C SER A 288 -0.62 -19.31 -3.84
N PRO A 289 -0.03 -18.72 -4.88
CA PRO A 289 0.32 -17.29 -4.91
C PRO A 289 -0.86 -16.40 -5.33
N VAL A 290 -2.10 -16.88 -5.14
CA VAL A 290 -3.32 -16.22 -5.61
C VAL A 290 -4.14 -15.72 -4.43
N ILE A 291 -4.59 -14.47 -4.53
CA ILE A 291 -5.67 -13.92 -3.71
C ILE A 291 -6.94 -13.95 -4.54
N GLU A 292 -7.96 -14.65 -4.08
CA GLU A 292 -9.30 -14.56 -4.70
C GLU A 292 -10.14 -13.52 -3.97
N VAL A 293 -10.76 -12.62 -4.72
CA VAL A 293 -11.67 -11.62 -4.21
C VAL A 293 -13.02 -11.75 -4.92
N ALA A 294 -14.08 -11.80 -4.13
CA ALA A 294 -15.45 -11.81 -4.65
C ALA A 294 -16.28 -10.72 -3.98
N TYR A 295 -16.97 -9.94 -4.80
CA TYR A 295 -17.93 -8.91 -4.39
C TYR A 295 -19.35 -9.35 -4.73
N LEU A 296 -20.28 -9.03 -3.83
CA LEU A 296 -21.70 -9.06 -4.04
C LEU A 296 -22.30 -7.78 -3.46
N LEU A 297 -22.83 -6.94 -4.34
CA LEU A 297 -23.66 -5.78 -3.98
C LEU A 297 -25.11 -6.26 -3.95
N GLU A 298 -25.82 -5.98 -2.85
CA GLU A 298 -27.23 -6.34 -2.65
C GLU A 298 -28.06 -5.09 -2.32
N ASN A 299 -29.38 -5.25 -2.40
CA ASN A 299 -30.38 -4.19 -2.20
C ASN A 299 -30.25 -3.05 -3.22
N LEU A 300 -29.72 -3.36 -4.41
CA LEU A 300 -29.63 -2.40 -5.50
C LEU A 300 -31.03 -2.13 -6.10
N PRO A 301 -31.44 -0.86 -6.22
CA PRO A 301 -32.71 -0.54 -6.84
C PRO A 301 -32.71 -0.84 -8.34
N PRO A 302 -33.85 -1.28 -8.91
CA PRO A 302 -33.97 -1.48 -10.34
C PRO A 302 -33.80 -0.14 -11.08
N ASN A 303 -33.17 -0.19 -12.25
CA ASN A 303 -32.97 0.97 -13.14
C ASN A 303 -32.22 2.16 -12.52
N HIS A 304 -31.41 1.93 -11.48
CA HIS A 304 -30.55 2.96 -10.90
C HIS A 304 -29.08 2.52 -10.98
N PRO A 305 -28.39 2.83 -12.09
CA PRO A 305 -27.00 2.44 -12.25
C PRO A 305 -26.09 3.17 -11.26
N LEU A 306 -25.14 2.45 -10.67
CA LEU A 306 -24.11 3.01 -9.78
C LEU A 306 -22.72 2.79 -10.38
N HIS A 307 -21.86 3.79 -10.35
CA HIS A 307 -20.47 3.63 -10.77
C HIS A 307 -19.64 3.12 -9.59
N PHE A 308 -19.46 1.80 -9.49
CA PHE A 308 -18.66 1.17 -8.45
C PHE A 308 -17.22 0.96 -8.93
N ALA A 309 -16.25 1.26 -8.08
CA ALA A 309 -14.84 1.05 -8.32
C ALA A 309 -14.16 0.40 -7.10
N CYS A 310 -13.16 -0.44 -7.35
CA CYS A 310 -12.36 -1.07 -6.31
C CYS A 310 -10.90 -0.66 -6.49
N GLU A 311 -10.36 0.18 -5.61
CA GLU A 311 -8.96 0.63 -5.72
C GLU A 311 -7.98 -0.43 -5.22
N TRP A 312 -6.94 -0.70 -6.00
CA TRP A 312 -5.74 -1.41 -5.58
C TRP A 312 -4.51 -0.51 -5.72
N ASN A 313 -3.67 -0.50 -4.69
CA ASN A 313 -2.38 0.18 -4.70
C ASN A 313 -1.27 -0.87 -4.62
N PHE A 314 -0.40 -0.90 -5.64
CA PHE A 314 0.79 -1.76 -5.66
C PHE A 314 2.06 -0.92 -5.50
N ALA A 315 2.76 -1.14 -4.38
CA ALA A 315 3.99 -0.43 -4.04
C ALA A 315 5.25 -1.21 -4.43
N GLY A 316 6.36 -0.48 -4.53
CA GLY A 316 7.66 -1.06 -4.86
C GLY A 316 7.79 -1.56 -6.30
N LEU A 317 6.90 -1.07 -7.19
CA LEU A 317 6.93 -1.30 -8.63
C LEU A 317 7.11 0.05 -9.36
N PRO A 318 8.32 0.61 -9.39
CA PRO A 318 8.52 2.00 -9.79
C PRO A 318 8.23 2.25 -11.27
N ALA A 319 7.74 3.46 -11.58
CA ALA A 319 7.52 3.93 -12.93
C ALA A 319 8.81 4.28 -13.69
N GLY A 320 8.70 4.49 -15.01
CA GLY A 320 9.74 5.13 -15.82
C GLY A 320 10.90 4.21 -16.25
N ALA A 321 10.78 2.90 -16.06
CA ALA A 321 11.78 1.93 -16.50
C ALA A 321 11.20 0.95 -17.53
N ASP A 322 12.02 0.54 -18.49
CA ASP A 322 11.56 -0.29 -19.62
C ASP A 322 11.25 -1.74 -19.25
N ASP A 323 11.88 -2.22 -18.19
CA ASP A 323 11.69 -3.55 -17.60
C ASP A 323 10.50 -3.60 -16.63
N ARG A 324 9.74 -2.50 -16.53
CA ARG A 324 8.58 -2.34 -15.64
C ARG A 324 7.37 -1.83 -16.41
N PHE A 325 6.40 -2.69 -16.69
CA PHE A 325 5.32 -2.35 -17.61
C PHE A 325 4.01 -3.07 -17.37
N PHE A 326 2.94 -2.47 -17.91
CA PHE A 326 1.63 -3.10 -18.04
C PHE A 326 1.56 -3.94 -19.33
N SER A 327 0.88 -5.08 -19.28
CA SER A 327 0.49 -5.84 -20.46
C SER A 327 -0.95 -6.38 -20.37
N ASN A 328 -1.59 -6.57 -21.52
CA ASN A 328 -2.93 -7.17 -21.61
C ASN A 328 -2.86 -8.71 -21.60
N ALA A 329 -4.02 -9.36 -21.77
CA ALA A 329 -4.14 -10.83 -21.84
C ALA A 329 -3.27 -11.47 -22.95
N ASP A 330 -3.07 -10.78 -24.08
CA ASP A 330 -2.27 -11.26 -25.21
C ASP A 330 -0.75 -11.04 -25.01
N GLY A 331 -0.36 -10.46 -23.87
CA GLY A 331 1.03 -10.09 -23.58
C GLY A 331 1.49 -8.81 -24.28
N ARG A 332 0.60 -8.06 -24.94
CA ARG A 332 0.93 -6.78 -25.56
C ARG A 332 1.21 -5.74 -24.46
N ARG A 333 2.38 -5.11 -24.51
CA ARG A 333 2.76 -4.01 -23.62
C ARG A 333 1.88 -2.78 -23.86
N LEU A 334 1.38 -2.18 -22.77
CA LEU A 334 0.47 -1.04 -22.77
C LEU A 334 1.13 0.27 -22.29
N GLY A 335 2.29 0.18 -21.65
CA GLY A 335 3.01 1.33 -21.10
C GLY A 335 3.87 0.93 -19.91
N HIS A 336 4.69 1.86 -19.39
CA HIS A 336 5.41 1.61 -18.13
C HIS A 336 4.45 1.66 -16.93
N LEU A 337 4.87 1.23 -15.73
CA LEU A 337 3.99 1.17 -14.55
C LEU A 337 3.49 2.52 -14.00
N GLY A 338 3.88 3.63 -14.61
CA GLY A 338 3.35 4.97 -14.31
C GLY A 338 2.42 5.51 -15.41
N THR A 339 2.16 4.73 -16.45
CA THR A 339 1.26 5.13 -17.52
C THR A 339 -0.18 5.19 -17.00
N LYS A 340 -0.87 6.27 -17.35
CA LYS A 340 -2.31 6.39 -17.16
C LYS A 340 -3.02 5.60 -18.24
N LEU A 341 -3.75 4.55 -17.86
CA LEU A 341 -4.51 3.72 -18.78
C LEU A 341 -5.99 3.85 -18.44
N ASP A 342 -6.80 4.04 -19.47
CA ASP A 342 -8.26 3.96 -19.43
C ASP A 342 -8.67 2.86 -20.41
N LEU A 343 -8.94 1.67 -19.87
CA LEU A 343 -9.15 0.46 -20.65
C LEU A 343 -10.59 -0.02 -20.49
N ASP A 344 -11.25 -0.30 -21.61
CA ASP A 344 -12.57 -0.93 -21.63
C ASP A 344 -12.47 -2.44 -21.89
N ASP A 345 -13.46 -3.19 -21.42
CA ASP A 345 -13.68 -4.61 -21.76
C ASP A 345 -12.45 -5.51 -21.55
N GLN A 346 -11.76 -5.34 -20.41
CA GLN A 346 -10.60 -6.15 -20.06
C GLN A 346 -11.01 -7.34 -19.19
N THR A 347 -10.43 -8.50 -19.48
CA THR A 347 -10.50 -9.69 -18.61
C THR A 347 -9.22 -9.90 -17.82
N GLN A 348 -8.11 -9.28 -18.21
CA GLN A 348 -6.83 -9.40 -17.54
C GLN A 348 -5.99 -8.13 -17.71
N LEU A 349 -5.23 -7.78 -16.66
CA LEU A 349 -4.14 -6.81 -16.72
C LEU A 349 -2.96 -7.35 -15.91
N THR A 350 -1.76 -7.27 -16.48
CA THR A 350 -0.53 -7.73 -15.82
C THR A 350 0.40 -6.54 -15.57
N LEU A 351 0.93 -6.43 -14.36
CA LEU A 351 2.03 -5.53 -14.02
C LEU A 351 3.29 -6.39 -13.87
N THR A 352 4.31 -6.12 -14.67
CA THR A 352 5.57 -6.85 -14.63
C THR A 352 6.68 -5.94 -14.13
N ASP A 353 7.48 -6.42 -13.17
CA ASP A 353 8.79 -5.87 -12.83
C ASP A 353 9.83 -6.99 -12.99
N GLN A 354 10.64 -6.91 -14.05
CA GLN A 354 11.62 -7.95 -14.37
C GLN A 354 12.82 -7.92 -13.42
N TRP A 355 13.13 -6.77 -12.81
CA TRP A 355 14.21 -6.65 -11.84
C TRP A 355 13.87 -7.40 -10.56
N LEU A 356 12.67 -7.20 -10.01
CA LEU A 356 12.14 -8.00 -8.91
C LEU A 356 11.81 -9.43 -9.34
N GLY A 357 11.53 -9.65 -10.62
CA GLY A 357 11.12 -10.94 -11.17
C GLY A 357 9.71 -11.32 -10.74
N ILE A 358 8.83 -10.33 -10.61
CA ILE A 358 7.42 -10.49 -10.23
C ILE A 358 6.49 -10.08 -11.38
N SER A 359 5.41 -10.84 -11.56
CA SER A 359 4.24 -10.44 -12.34
C SER A 359 3.00 -10.46 -11.46
N VAL A 360 2.33 -9.31 -11.33
CA VAL A 360 1.03 -9.17 -10.67
C VAL A 360 -0.03 -9.27 -11.74
N VAL A 361 -0.76 -10.38 -11.78
CA VAL A 361 -1.79 -10.66 -12.78
C VAL A 361 -3.16 -10.49 -12.14
N LEU A 362 -3.87 -9.43 -12.52
CA LEU A 362 -5.28 -9.25 -12.23
C LEU A 362 -6.09 -9.98 -13.30
N GLN A 363 -6.89 -10.96 -12.89
CA GLN A 363 -7.83 -11.67 -13.77
C GLN A 363 -9.26 -11.42 -13.27
N CYS A 364 -10.13 -10.92 -14.15
CA CYS A 364 -11.51 -10.62 -13.85
C CYS A 364 -12.44 -11.74 -14.34
N SER A 365 -13.49 -12.03 -13.59
CA SER A 365 -14.54 -13.02 -13.97
C SER A 365 -15.45 -12.55 -15.10
N ARG A 366 -15.36 -11.27 -15.49
CA ARG A 366 -16.15 -10.66 -16.54
C ARG A 366 -15.41 -9.48 -17.17
N PRO A 367 -15.79 -9.07 -18.39
CA PRO A 367 -15.50 -7.75 -18.95
C PRO A 367 -15.50 -6.63 -17.91
N THR A 368 -14.36 -5.95 -17.74
CA THR A 368 -14.13 -4.96 -16.70
C THR A 368 -13.41 -3.75 -17.28
N ARG A 369 -13.84 -2.55 -16.88
CA ARG A 369 -13.08 -1.33 -17.17
C ARG A 369 -11.97 -1.16 -16.14
N LEU A 370 -10.81 -0.68 -16.57
CA LEU A 370 -9.64 -0.53 -15.72
C LEU A 370 -9.04 0.86 -15.88
N TRP A 371 -8.88 1.52 -14.74
CA TRP A 371 -8.05 2.71 -14.61
C TRP A 371 -6.71 2.38 -13.98
N THR A 372 -5.64 2.98 -14.51
CA THR A 372 -4.33 2.97 -13.86
C THR A 372 -3.77 4.38 -13.75
N PHE A 373 -3.04 4.65 -12.68
CA PHE A 373 -2.31 5.92 -12.51
C PHE A 373 -1.27 5.79 -11.38
N PRO A 374 -0.18 6.58 -11.41
CA PRO A 374 0.79 6.59 -10.33
C PRO A 374 0.30 7.43 -9.14
N VAL A 375 0.65 7.03 -7.93
CA VAL A 375 0.62 7.87 -6.73
C VAL A 375 2.02 8.39 -6.50
N GLU A 376 2.15 9.71 -6.46
CA GLU A 376 3.44 10.39 -6.30
C GLU A 376 3.35 11.47 -5.21
N THR A 377 4.43 11.63 -4.46
CA THR A 377 4.56 12.64 -3.41
C THR A 377 5.67 13.61 -3.75
N VAL A 378 5.47 14.90 -3.45
CA VAL A 378 6.56 15.87 -3.43
C VAL A 378 7.28 15.73 -2.09
N SER A 379 8.56 15.36 -2.12
CA SER A 379 9.36 15.13 -0.92
C SER A 379 10.57 16.06 -0.89
N GLN A 380 10.93 16.51 0.31
CA GLN A 380 12.22 17.16 0.55
C GLN A 380 13.33 16.10 0.70
N SER A 381 14.47 16.31 0.04
CA SER A 381 15.74 15.63 0.33
C SER A 381 16.88 16.65 0.44
N GLU A 382 18.08 16.18 0.83
CA GLU A 382 19.28 17.03 0.93
C GLU A 382 19.58 17.79 -0.37
N GLY A 383 19.27 17.15 -1.51
CA GLY A 383 19.51 17.70 -2.84
C GLY A 383 18.37 18.56 -3.39
N GLY A 384 17.32 18.83 -2.61
CA GLY A 384 16.16 19.63 -3.05
C GLY A 384 14.82 18.88 -3.03
N PHE A 385 13.78 19.53 -3.56
CA PHE A 385 12.45 18.95 -3.72
C PHE A 385 12.38 18.07 -4.97
N GLU A 386 11.76 16.90 -4.83
CA GLU A 386 11.60 15.94 -5.92
C GLU A 386 10.25 15.23 -5.85
N LEU A 387 9.82 14.69 -6.99
CA LEU A 387 8.65 13.85 -7.06
C LEU A 387 9.05 12.38 -6.90
N VAL A 388 8.38 11.69 -6.00
CA VAL A 388 8.70 10.30 -5.65
C VAL A 388 7.48 9.43 -5.91
N HIS A 389 7.63 8.43 -6.78
CA HIS A 389 6.62 7.39 -7.01
C HIS A 389 6.47 6.52 -5.76
N GLN A 390 5.24 6.34 -5.28
CA GLN A 390 4.93 5.60 -4.07
C GLN A 390 4.22 4.28 -4.37
N SER A 391 3.27 4.30 -5.29
CA SER A 391 2.53 3.13 -5.74
C SER A 391 1.95 3.35 -7.13
N THR A 392 1.54 2.26 -7.75
CA THR A 392 0.73 2.25 -8.96
C THR A 392 -0.67 1.81 -8.61
N VAL A 393 -1.66 2.64 -8.94
CA VAL A 393 -3.07 2.30 -8.80
C VAL A 393 -3.50 1.41 -9.96
N VAL A 394 -4.27 0.37 -9.63
CA VAL A 394 -5.07 -0.41 -10.56
C VAL A 394 -6.49 -0.41 -10.01
N MET A 395 -7.43 0.14 -10.76
CA MET A 395 -8.79 0.34 -10.29
C MET A 395 -9.78 -0.28 -11.29
N PRO A 396 -10.18 -1.54 -11.11
CA PRO A 396 -11.35 -2.07 -11.79
C PRO A 396 -12.62 -1.32 -11.36
N HIS A 397 -13.43 -0.95 -12.35
CA HIS A 397 -14.66 -0.19 -12.16
C HIS A 397 -15.75 -0.59 -13.14
N TRP A 398 -17.00 -0.35 -12.73
CA TRP A 398 -18.19 -0.81 -13.44
C TRP A 398 -19.36 0.15 -13.26
N ILE A 399 -20.18 0.27 -14.30
CA ILE A 399 -21.55 0.78 -14.16
C ILE A 399 -22.43 -0.41 -13.76
N VAL A 400 -22.70 -0.51 -12.47
CA VAL A 400 -23.44 -1.60 -11.83
C VAL A 400 -24.94 -1.38 -12.00
N THR A 401 -25.63 -2.42 -12.50
CA THR A 401 -27.09 -2.48 -12.57
C THR A 401 -27.59 -3.72 -11.84
N ALA A 402 -28.71 -3.57 -11.15
CA ALA A 402 -29.35 -4.65 -10.40
C ALA A 402 -29.87 -5.76 -11.34
N ASP A 403 -29.68 -7.01 -10.94
CA ASP A 403 -30.42 -8.14 -11.49
C ASP A 403 -31.88 -8.18 -10.96
N GLN A 404 -32.64 -9.20 -11.36
CA GLN A 404 -34.03 -9.41 -10.94
C GLN A 404 -34.22 -9.57 -9.42
N HIS A 405 -33.14 -9.79 -8.66
CA HIS A 405 -33.12 -9.95 -7.21
C HIS A 405 -32.48 -8.74 -6.49
N GLY A 406 -32.18 -7.64 -7.19
CA GLY A 406 -31.54 -6.48 -6.58
C GLY A 406 -30.04 -6.70 -6.32
N ARG A 407 -29.37 -7.54 -7.10
CA ARG A 407 -27.99 -7.96 -6.85
C ARG A 407 -27.08 -7.71 -8.04
N TRP A 408 -25.79 -7.57 -7.74
CA TRP A 408 -24.73 -7.58 -8.73
C TRP A 408 -23.46 -8.19 -8.13
N GLY A 409 -22.77 -9.03 -8.89
CA GLY A 409 -21.56 -9.70 -8.43
C GLY A 409 -20.42 -9.65 -9.43
N VAL A 410 -19.21 -9.68 -8.88
CA VAL A 410 -17.96 -9.84 -9.63
C VAL A 410 -16.95 -10.58 -8.76
N SER A 411 -16.16 -11.44 -9.36
CA SER A 411 -14.93 -11.93 -8.74
C SER A 411 -13.71 -11.60 -9.59
N PHE A 412 -12.57 -11.49 -8.94
CA PHE A 412 -11.28 -11.37 -9.60
C PHE A 412 -10.19 -12.00 -8.74
N THR A 413 -9.11 -12.40 -9.39
CA THR A 413 -7.95 -12.98 -8.72
C THR A 413 -6.73 -12.13 -8.96
N ILE A 414 -5.92 -11.92 -7.92
CA ILE A 414 -4.58 -11.36 -8.03
C ILE A 414 -3.59 -12.51 -7.88
N ARG A 415 -2.93 -12.89 -8.97
CA ARG A 415 -1.82 -13.86 -8.94
C ARG A 415 -0.49 -13.12 -8.86
N LEU A 416 0.34 -13.48 -7.89
CA LEU A 416 1.64 -12.87 -7.64
C LEU A 416 2.74 -13.85 -8.05
N ASP A 417 3.04 -13.89 -9.34
CA ASP A 417 3.99 -14.87 -9.90
C ASP A 417 5.43 -14.37 -9.73
N THR A 418 6.21 -15.11 -8.94
CA THR A 418 7.65 -14.86 -8.70
C THR A 418 8.57 -15.90 -9.32
N SER A 419 8.06 -16.72 -10.24
CA SER A 419 8.81 -17.85 -10.81
C SER A 419 10.15 -17.40 -11.43
N ALA A 420 10.18 -16.22 -12.06
CA ALA A 420 11.40 -15.63 -12.60
C ALA A 420 12.42 -15.27 -11.51
N ALA A 421 11.98 -14.76 -10.36
CA ALA A 421 12.83 -14.50 -9.22
C ALA A 421 13.36 -15.81 -8.60
N GLU A 422 12.47 -16.77 -8.36
CA GLU A 422 12.82 -18.07 -7.77
C GLU A 422 13.80 -18.85 -8.64
N ALA A 423 13.65 -18.80 -9.98
CA ALA A 423 14.59 -19.41 -10.92
C ALA A 423 16.00 -18.81 -10.86
N ARG A 424 16.15 -17.52 -10.51
CA ARG A 424 17.47 -16.88 -10.34
C ARG A 424 18.25 -17.40 -9.13
N TYR A 425 17.54 -17.89 -8.11
CA TYR A 425 18.14 -18.38 -6.87
C TYR A 425 18.09 -19.90 -6.72
N ALA A 426 17.45 -20.61 -7.66
CA ALA A 426 17.52 -22.06 -7.71
C ALA A 426 18.99 -22.49 -7.87
N PRO A 427 19.50 -23.43 -7.05
CA PRO A 427 20.85 -23.94 -7.24
C PRO A 427 20.95 -24.49 -8.67
N GLN A 428 21.94 -24.04 -9.43
CA GLN A 428 22.25 -24.58 -10.76
C GLN A 428 22.73 -26.03 -10.61
N THR A 429 21.81 -26.96 -10.41
CA THR A 429 22.11 -28.39 -10.47
C THR A 429 22.06 -28.84 -11.92
N ALA A 430 23.23 -29.22 -12.45
CA ALA A 430 23.51 -29.98 -13.67
C ALA A 430 23.50 -29.23 -15.03
N ALA A 431 24.63 -28.56 -15.32
CA ALA A 431 25.20 -28.50 -16.67
C ALA A 431 26.72 -28.76 -16.59
N ALA A 432 27.11 -29.87 -15.96
CA ALA A 432 28.48 -30.40 -16.00
C ALA A 432 28.46 -31.89 -15.66
N ALA A 433 27.76 -32.68 -16.47
CA ALA A 433 27.96 -34.13 -16.56
C ALA A 433 27.42 -34.62 -17.89
N VAL A 434 28.29 -34.66 -18.90
CA VAL A 434 28.73 -35.87 -19.64
C VAL A 434 29.34 -35.40 -20.96
N CYS A 435 30.54 -35.95 -21.21
CA CYS A 435 31.50 -35.81 -22.30
C CYS A 435 30.99 -35.42 -23.69
#